data_AF-A0A2U1M5I7-F1
#
_entry.id   AF-A0A2U1M5I7-F1
#
_cell.length_a   1.000
_cell.length_b   1.000
_cell.length_c   1.000
_cell.angle_alpha   90.00
_cell.angle_beta   90.00
_cell.angle_gamma   90.00
#
_symmetry.space_group_name_H-M   'P 1'
#
loop_
_entity.id
_entity.type
_entity.pdbx_description
1 polymer ?
#
loop_
_entity_poly.entity_id
_entity_poly.type
_entity_poly.pdbx_seq_one_letter_code
_entity_poly.pdbx_strand_id
1 'polypeptide(L)'
;MATIAASIVRTRTTRLINFNKFNHKQYSQQPNSKRLFLVDTLALVRRLEGEGVPSQQAEAITSAIIEVLNDSLENVGESFVSKGEMQMIEMTQDGNLGKFKSRVQSSQENHFSLLQREMEKLKSDIEKMRSELRYEIDKVTAGQRLDLNLERGTK
;
A
#
# COMPACT_ATOMS: atom_id res chain seq x y z
N MET A 1 -21.57 -28.04 23.65
CA MET A 1 -21.55 -27.99 22.16
C MET A 1 -21.32 -26.56 21.65
N ALA A 2 -20.30 -25.85 22.14
CA ALA A 2 -20.03 -24.45 21.77
C ALA A 2 -18.52 -24.15 21.80
N THR A 3 -17.71 -24.95 21.09
CA THR A 3 -16.24 -24.80 21.13
C THR A 3 -15.56 -24.98 19.77
N ILE A 4 -16.30 -25.19 18.67
CA ILE A 4 -15.67 -25.49 17.36
C ILE A 4 -15.72 -24.30 16.38
N ALA A 5 -16.57 -23.29 16.62
CA ALA A 5 -16.74 -22.18 15.68
C ALA A 5 -15.67 -21.06 15.76
N ALA A 6 -14.85 -21.02 16.81
CA ALA A 6 -13.83 -19.97 16.97
C ALA A 6 -12.50 -20.25 16.23
N SER A 7 -12.31 -21.47 15.71
CA SER A 7 -11.02 -21.90 15.14
C SER A 7 -10.93 -21.72 13.61
N ILE A 8 -12.02 -21.37 12.93
CA ILE A 8 -12.07 -21.30 11.45
C ILE A 8 -11.99 -19.85 10.92
N VAL A 9 -12.17 -18.84 11.77
CA VAL A 9 -12.00 -17.43 11.39
C VAL A 9 -10.54 -16.94 11.59
N ARG A 10 -9.67 -17.76 12.20
CA ARG A 10 -8.32 -17.33 12.61
C ARG A 10 -7.16 -17.85 11.75
N THR A 11 -7.43 -18.43 10.59
CA THR A 11 -6.41 -19.03 9.73
C THR A 11 -6.67 -18.71 8.27
N ARG A 12 -6.16 -17.56 7.81
CA ARG A 12 -5.61 -17.28 6.45
C ARG A 12 -5.60 -15.79 6.05
N THR A 13 -5.25 -14.88 6.95
CA THR A 13 -4.86 -13.50 6.53
C THR A 13 -3.68 -12.97 7.31
N THR A 14 -2.65 -13.80 7.46
CA THR A 14 -1.28 -13.36 7.69
C THR A 14 -0.41 -13.88 6.54
N ARG A 15 -0.73 -13.46 5.31
CA ARG A 15 0.37 -13.19 4.39
C ARG A 15 1.09 -12.01 5.02
N LEU A 16 2.23 -12.32 5.64
CA LEU A 16 3.21 -11.34 6.08
C LEU A 16 3.27 -10.23 5.03
N ILE A 17 2.74 -9.06 5.39
CA ILE A 17 3.15 -7.83 4.74
C ILE A 17 4.64 -7.78 5.06
N ASN A 18 5.45 -8.15 4.08
CA ASN A 18 6.88 -7.97 4.15
C ASN A 18 7.07 -6.46 4.11
N PHE A 19 6.99 -5.84 5.27
CA PHE A 19 7.56 -4.52 5.48
C PHE A 19 9.05 -4.75 5.25
N ASN A 20 9.48 -4.48 4.02
CA ASN A 20 10.89 -4.31 3.71
C ASN A 20 11.48 -3.56 4.89
N LYS A 21 12.48 -4.15 5.55
CA LYS A 21 13.28 -3.48 6.56
C LYS A 21 13.63 -2.13 5.95
N PHE A 22 12.95 -1.07 6.39
CA PHE A 22 13.31 0.27 6.03
C PHE A 22 14.66 0.45 6.69
N ASN A 23 15.73 0.30 5.90
CA ASN A 23 17.02 0.85 6.29
C ASN A 23 16.73 2.33 6.51
N HIS A 24 16.64 2.75 7.77
CA HIS A 24 16.48 4.14 8.17
C HIS A 24 17.79 4.88 7.90
N LYS A 25 18.18 4.95 6.63
CA LYS A 25 19.11 5.96 6.18
C LYS A 25 18.35 7.28 6.19
N GLN A 26 18.95 8.30 6.79
CA GLN A 26 18.28 9.58 6.93
C GLN A 26 18.02 10.19 5.53
N TYR A 27 16.83 10.74 5.32
CA TYR A 27 16.50 11.46 4.10
C TYR A 27 17.28 12.77 4.09
N SER A 28 18.36 12.82 3.32
CA SER A 28 19.13 14.04 3.13
C SER A 28 18.53 14.84 1.97
N GLN A 29 17.74 15.86 2.31
CA GLN A 29 17.60 17.03 1.45
C GLN A 29 18.88 17.87 1.58
N GLN A 30 20.05 17.33 1.18
CA GLN A 30 21.24 18.18 1.13
C GLN A 30 21.09 19.14 -0.06
N PRO A 31 21.08 20.47 0.19
CA PRO A 31 21.23 21.43 -0.88
C PRO A 31 22.64 21.27 -1.40
N ASN A 32 22.78 20.70 -2.59
CA ASN A 32 24.01 20.66 -3.37
C ASN A 32 25.25 20.19 -2.57
N SER A 33 25.55 18.89 -2.69
CA SER A 33 26.83 18.22 -2.38
C SER A 33 28.08 18.86 -3.03
N LYS A 34 27.98 20.07 -3.59
CA LYS A 34 29.06 20.91 -4.09
C LYS A 34 29.69 21.84 -3.05
N ARG A 35 29.19 21.87 -1.80
CA ARG A 35 30.00 22.32 -0.66
C ARG A 35 30.77 21.15 -0.03
N LEU A 36 31.29 20.25 -0.87
CA LEU A 36 32.47 19.48 -0.50
C LEU A 36 33.47 20.47 0.07
N PHE A 37 33.90 20.23 1.30
CA PHE A 37 34.81 21.08 2.04
C PHE A 37 36.09 21.27 1.23
N LEU A 38 36.12 22.32 0.40
CA LEU A 38 37.31 22.71 -0.36
C LEU A 38 38.27 23.31 0.66
N VAL A 39 39.13 22.46 1.21
CA VAL A 39 40.24 22.88 2.05
C VAL A 39 41.32 23.39 1.11
N ASP A 40 41.54 24.69 1.12
CA ASP A 40 42.75 25.27 0.53
C ASP A 40 43.93 24.89 1.44
N THR A 41 44.60 23.81 1.05
CA THR A 41 45.72 23.24 1.82
C THR A 41 46.88 24.21 1.91
N LEU A 42 47.15 24.97 0.85
CA LEU A 42 48.22 25.95 0.81
C LEU A 42 47.90 27.13 1.73
N ALA A 43 46.68 27.67 1.70
CA ALA A 43 46.29 28.74 2.61
C ALA A 43 46.31 28.28 4.08
N LEU A 44 45.96 27.02 4.36
CA LEU A 44 46.04 26.46 5.71
C LEU A 44 47.49 26.35 6.19
N VAL A 45 48.40 25.83 5.36
CA VAL A 45 49.84 25.77 5.68
C VAL A 45 50.41 27.17 5.91
N ARG A 46 50.11 28.13 5.03
CA ARG A 46 50.60 29.52 5.15
C ARG A 46 50.10 30.22 6.41
N ARG A 47 48.88 29.94 6.85
CA ARG A 47 48.37 30.45 8.14
C ARG A 47 49.13 29.84 9.33
N LEU A 48 49.36 28.52 9.31
CA LEU A 48 50.12 27.85 10.38
C LEU A 48 51.56 28.39 10.46
N GLU A 49 52.21 28.60 9.32
CA GLU A 49 53.52 29.25 9.26
C GLU A 49 53.49 30.68 9.80
N GLY A 50 52.43 31.45 9.51
CA GLY A 50 52.22 32.80 10.04
C GLY A 50 52.09 32.86 11.56
N GLU A 51 51.59 31.78 12.18
CA GLU A 51 51.54 31.59 13.64
C GLU A 51 52.85 31.02 14.23
N GLY A 52 53.91 30.90 13.43
CA GLY A 52 55.23 30.43 13.86
C GLY A 52 55.42 28.92 13.82
N VAL A 53 54.50 28.16 13.21
CA VAL A 53 54.67 26.72 13.01
C VAL A 53 55.69 26.45 11.90
N PRO A 54 56.72 25.61 12.12
CA PRO A 54 57.66 25.22 11.07
C PRO A 54 56.95 24.59 9.86
N SER A 55 57.41 24.91 8.66
CA SER A 55 56.78 24.49 7.39
C SER A 55 56.47 22.98 7.34
N GLN A 56 57.42 22.13 7.74
CA GLN A 56 57.25 20.67 7.78
C GLN A 56 56.16 20.21 8.78
N GLN A 57 56.03 20.91 9.91
CA GLN A 57 54.98 20.61 10.89
C GLN A 57 53.62 21.12 10.41
N ALA A 58 53.57 22.28 9.76
CA ALA A 58 52.35 22.85 9.18
C ALA A 58 51.78 21.93 8.07
N GLU A 59 52.65 21.37 7.23
CA GLU A 59 52.27 20.36 6.23
C GLU A 59 51.74 19.08 6.89
N ALA A 60 52.44 18.56 7.92
CA ALA A 60 52.00 17.35 8.63
C ALA A 60 50.64 17.52 9.30
N ILE A 61 50.40 18.66 9.96
CA ILE A 61 49.11 18.99 10.59
C ILE A 61 48.00 19.09 9.53
N THR A 62 48.30 19.77 8.41
CA THR A 62 47.34 19.92 7.31
C THR A 62 46.96 18.57 6.72
N SER A 63 47.93 17.67 6.53
CA SER A 63 47.68 16.30 6.05
C SER A 63 46.79 15.50 6.99
N ALA A 64 47.06 15.53 8.30
CA ALA A 64 46.25 14.84 9.30
C ALA A 64 44.79 15.36 9.33
N ILE A 65 44.59 16.67 9.16
CA ILE A 65 43.25 17.27 9.09
C ILE A 65 42.50 16.79 7.84
N ILE A 66 43.16 16.71 6.69
CA ILE A 66 42.56 16.22 5.44
C ILE A 66 42.12 14.75 5.59
N GLU A 67 42.95 13.92 6.22
CA GLU A 67 42.66 12.51 6.45
C GLU A 67 41.42 12.34 7.33
N VAL A 68 41.36 13.00 8.49
CA VAL A 68 40.18 12.96 9.37
C VAL A 68 38.93 13.52 8.70
N LEU A 69 39.05 14.56 7.87
CA LEU A 69 37.93 15.12 7.11
C LEU A 69 37.39 14.14 6.07
N ASN A 70 38.27 13.43 5.36
CA ASN A 70 37.88 12.43 4.38
C ASN A 70 37.17 11.25 5.06
N ASP A 71 37.74 10.72 6.14
CA ASP A 71 37.15 9.62 6.92
C ASP A 71 35.77 10.01 7.47
N SER A 72 35.65 11.25 7.99
CA SER A 72 34.38 11.77 8.50
C SER A 72 33.34 11.91 7.39
N LEU A 73 33.74 12.36 6.20
CA LEU A 73 32.82 12.53 5.07
C LEU A 73 32.34 11.18 4.52
N GLU A 74 33.22 10.19 4.43
CA GLU A 74 32.87 8.84 3.99
C GLU A 74 31.86 8.21 4.95
N ASN A 75 32.14 8.23 6.25
CA ASN A 75 31.24 7.70 7.29
C ASN A 75 29.87 8.40 7.31
N VAL A 76 29.85 9.73 7.11
CA VAL A 76 28.60 10.48 6.99
C VAL A 76 27.87 10.15 5.68
N GLY A 77 28.60 9.98 4.58
CA GLY A 77 28.06 9.61 3.27
C GLY A 77 27.34 8.25 3.27
N GLU A 78 27.89 7.27 3.98
CA GLU A 78 27.26 5.94 4.12
C GLU A 78 25.90 5.97 4.83
N SER A 79 25.71 6.94 5.73
CA SER A 79 24.48 7.13 6.51
C SER A 79 23.33 7.74 5.72
N PHE A 80 23.59 8.27 4.51
CA PHE A 80 22.59 8.89 3.65
C PHE A 80 22.24 8.05 2.42
N VAL A 81 21.04 8.25 1.89
CA VAL A 81 20.60 7.68 0.60
C VAL A 81 21.02 8.64 -0.51
N SER A 82 21.55 8.12 -1.63
CA SER A 82 21.85 8.96 -2.78
C SER A 82 20.55 9.44 -3.46
N LYS A 83 20.62 10.57 -4.18
CA LYS A 83 19.45 11.09 -4.94
C LYS A 83 18.94 10.09 -5.98
N GLY A 84 19.84 9.33 -6.63
CA GLY A 84 19.46 8.32 -7.62
C GLY A 84 18.73 7.14 -7.00
N GLU A 85 19.21 6.63 -5.86
CA GLU A 85 18.50 5.58 -5.10
C GLU A 85 17.15 6.08 -4.60
N MET A 86 17.07 7.33 -4.12
CA MET A 86 15.80 7.94 -3.71
C MET A 86 14.79 7.97 -4.85
N GLN A 87 15.20 8.43 -6.03
CA GLN A 87 14.33 8.48 -7.21
C GLN A 87 13.86 7.07 -7.63
N MET A 88 14.73 6.06 -7.56
CA MET A 88 14.32 4.68 -7.84
C MET A 88 13.30 4.14 -6.83
N ILE A 89 13.47 4.45 -5.54
CA ILE A 89 12.52 4.06 -4.50
C ILE A 89 11.17 4.73 -4.76
N GLU A 90 11.16 6.03 -5.07
CA GLU A 90 9.96 6.80 -5.39
C GLU A 90 9.24 6.20 -6.61
N MET A 91 9.94 5.97 -7.72
CA MET A 91 9.38 5.33 -8.92
C MET A 91 8.79 3.94 -8.63
N THR A 92 9.47 3.15 -7.79
CA THR A 92 8.98 1.82 -7.39
C THR A 92 7.74 1.93 -6.52
N GLN A 93 7.71 2.87 -5.58
CA GLN A 93 6.56 3.12 -4.72
C GLN A 93 5.35 3.59 -5.52
N ASP A 94 5.53 4.53 -6.44
CA ASP A 94 4.47 5.02 -7.33
C ASP A 94 3.94 3.91 -8.24
N GLY A 95 4.82 3.09 -8.80
CA GLY A 95 4.42 1.93 -9.60
C GLY A 95 3.60 0.91 -8.79
N ASN A 96 3.98 0.67 -7.53
CA ASN A 96 3.24 -0.21 -6.63
C ASN A 96 1.88 0.38 -6.25
N LEU A 97 1.82 1.68 -5.96
CA LEU A 97 0.59 2.39 -5.65
C LEU A 97 -0.39 2.37 -6.85
N GLY A 98 0.12 2.58 -8.06
CA GLY A 98 -0.67 2.48 -9.29
C GLY A 98 -1.26 1.07 -9.48
N LYS A 99 -0.45 0.02 -9.30
CA LYS A 99 -0.92 -1.38 -9.35
C LYS A 99 -1.93 -1.71 -8.25
N PHE A 100 -1.78 -1.13 -7.06
CA PHE A 100 -2.75 -1.32 -5.98
C PHE A 100 -4.09 -0.67 -6.33
N LYS A 101 -4.06 0.58 -6.81
CA LYS A 101 -5.25 1.32 -7.23
C LYS A 101 -6.02 0.57 -8.32
N SER A 102 -5.33 0.04 -9.34
CA SER A 102 -5.99 -0.71 -10.40
C SER A 102 -6.65 -2.00 -9.90
N ARG A 103 -5.99 -2.75 -9.02
CA ARG A 103 -6.59 -3.96 -8.40
C ARG A 103 -7.82 -3.63 -7.58
N VAL A 104 -7.79 -2.55 -6.80
CA VAL A 104 -8.94 -2.12 -6.00
C VAL A 104 -10.10 -1.74 -6.90
N GLN A 105 -9.85 -0.92 -7.93
CA GLN A 105 -10.89 -0.50 -8.87
C GLN A 105 -11.50 -1.71 -9.60
N SER A 106 -10.68 -2.58 -10.19
CA SER A 106 -11.18 -3.77 -10.90
C SER A 106 -11.94 -4.71 -9.95
N SER A 107 -11.48 -4.89 -8.71
CA SER A 107 -12.20 -5.69 -7.72
C SER A 107 -13.57 -5.07 -7.40
N GLN A 108 -13.65 -3.76 -7.19
CA GLN A 108 -14.91 -3.07 -6.92
C GLN A 108 -15.89 -3.18 -8.10
N GLU A 109 -15.44 -2.92 -9.33
CA GLU A 109 -16.26 -3.05 -10.54
C GLU A 109 -16.80 -4.48 -10.71
N ASN A 110 -15.95 -5.49 -10.47
CA ASN A 110 -16.34 -6.89 -10.53
C ASN A 110 -17.39 -7.25 -9.46
N HIS A 111 -17.17 -6.83 -8.22
CA HIS A 111 -18.12 -7.08 -7.12
C HIS A 111 -19.46 -6.39 -7.38
N PHE A 112 -19.43 -5.14 -7.85
CA PHE A 112 -20.64 -4.40 -8.20
C PHE A 112 -21.43 -5.10 -9.32
N SER A 113 -20.74 -5.54 -10.37
CA SER A 113 -21.35 -6.26 -11.49
C SER A 113 -21.93 -7.62 -11.07
N LEU A 114 -21.30 -8.30 -10.11
CA LEU A 114 -21.83 -9.54 -9.55
C LEU A 114 -23.11 -9.28 -8.74
N LEU A 115 -23.07 -8.30 -7.83
CA LEU A 115 -24.23 -7.93 -7.01
C LEU A 115 -25.41 -7.48 -7.87
N GLN A 116 -25.18 -6.71 -8.92
CA GLN A 116 -26.23 -6.29 -9.84
C GLN A 116 -26.90 -7.49 -10.53
N ARG A 117 -26.11 -8.48 -10.98
CA ARG A 117 -26.65 -9.70 -11.57
C ARG A 117 -27.44 -10.55 -10.57
N GLU A 118 -26.95 -10.66 -9.34
CA GLU A 118 -27.67 -11.38 -8.27
C GLU A 118 -28.98 -10.67 -7.90
N MET A 119 -28.98 -9.34 -7.85
CA MET A 119 -30.18 -8.54 -7.62
C MET A 119 -31.23 -8.75 -8.70
N GLU A 120 -30.85 -8.68 -9.98
CA GLU A 120 -31.78 -8.91 -11.10
C GLU A 120 -32.31 -10.34 -11.12
N LYS A 121 -31.47 -11.33 -10.80
CA LYS A 121 -31.92 -12.72 -10.66
C LYS A 121 -32.95 -12.86 -9.54
N LEU A 122 -32.67 -12.32 -8.36
CA LEU A 122 -33.58 -12.38 -7.21
C LEU A 122 -34.92 -11.68 -7.53
N LYS A 123 -34.87 -10.53 -8.22
CA LYS A 123 -36.06 -9.83 -8.68
C LYS A 123 -36.89 -10.68 -9.64
N SER A 124 -36.24 -11.35 -10.59
CA SER A 124 -36.91 -12.29 -11.51
C SER A 124 -37.55 -13.46 -10.75
N ASP A 125 -36.85 -14.03 -9.78
CA ASP A 125 -37.36 -15.14 -8.97
C ASP A 125 -38.58 -14.70 -8.14
N ILE A 126 -38.57 -13.48 -7.59
CA ILE A 126 -39.72 -12.89 -6.88
C ILE A 126 -40.94 -12.73 -7.80
N GLU A 127 -40.77 -12.19 -9.00
CA GLU A 127 -41.89 -12.02 -9.94
C GLU A 127 -42.46 -13.36 -10.42
N LYS A 128 -41.60 -14.38 -10.58
CA LYS A 128 -42.02 -15.74 -10.88
C LYS A 128 -42.85 -16.33 -9.75
N MET A 129 -42.36 -16.29 -8.51
CA MET A 129 -43.09 -16.78 -7.33
C MET A 129 -44.43 -16.06 -7.16
N ARG A 130 -44.47 -14.74 -7.39
CA ARG A 130 -45.70 -13.93 -7.32
C ARG A 130 -46.74 -14.41 -8.35
N SER A 131 -46.29 -14.73 -9.56
CA SER A 131 -47.16 -15.24 -10.63
C SER A 131 -47.71 -16.63 -10.30
N GLU A 132 -46.86 -17.52 -9.80
CA GLU A 132 -47.25 -18.87 -9.36
C GLU A 132 -48.26 -18.83 -8.20
N LEU A 133 -48.02 -17.99 -7.19
CA LEU A 133 -48.96 -17.81 -6.08
C LEU A 133 -50.32 -17.29 -6.54
N ARG A 134 -50.34 -16.34 -7.47
CA ARG A 134 -51.59 -15.83 -8.03
C ARG A 134 -52.37 -16.92 -8.77
N TYR A 135 -51.67 -17.73 -9.57
CA TYR A 135 -52.27 -18.86 -10.26
C TYR A 135 -52.87 -19.89 -9.28
N GLU A 136 -52.15 -20.24 -8.21
CA GLU A 136 -52.67 -21.16 -7.20
C GLU A 136 -53.88 -20.59 -6.43
N ILE A 137 -53.89 -19.28 -6.13
CA ILE A 137 -55.07 -18.60 -5.54
C ILE A 137 -56.27 -18.69 -6.48
N ASP A 138 -56.08 -18.38 -7.77
CA ASP A 138 -57.15 -18.41 -8.77
C ASP A 138 -57.72 -19.83 -8.93
N LYS A 139 -56.83 -20.84 -8.95
CA LYS A 139 -57.19 -22.26 -9.01
C LYS A 139 -57.97 -22.72 -7.79
N VAL A 140 -57.52 -22.42 -6.58
CA VAL A 140 -58.23 -22.76 -5.33
C VAL A 140 -59.60 -22.07 -5.28
N THR A 141 -59.67 -20.80 -5.67
CA THR A 141 -60.93 -20.03 -5.71
C THR A 141 -61.92 -20.62 -6.71
N ALA A 142 -61.45 -21.03 -7.89
CA ALA A 142 -62.28 -21.70 -8.88
C ALA A 142 -62.80 -23.06 -8.38
N GLY A 143 -61.95 -23.84 -7.69
CA GLY A 143 -62.34 -25.09 -7.04
C GLY A 143 -63.44 -24.88 -6.01
N GLN A 144 -63.28 -23.93 -5.10
CA GLN A 144 -64.31 -23.60 -4.10
C GLN A 144 -65.64 -23.17 -4.72
N ARG A 145 -65.61 -22.37 -5.79
CA ARG A 145 -66.83 -21.98 -6.51
C ARG A 145 -67.53 -23.18 -7.14
N LEU A 146 -66.77 -24.13 -7.69
CA LEU A 146 -67.30 -25.36 -8.24
C LEU A 146 -67.97 -26.21 -7.15
N ASP A 147 -67.30 -26.40 -6.01
CA ASP A 147 -67.82 -27.16 -4.88
C ASP A 147 -69.18 -26.58 -4.41
N LEU A 148 -69.24 -25.26 -4.20
CA LEU A 148 -70.47 -24.56 -3.81
C LEU A 148 -71.61 -24.72 -4.83
N ASN A 149 -71.30 -24.74 -6.12
CA ASN A 149 -72.30 -24.93 -7.17
C ASN A 149 -72.85 -26.36 -7.18
N LEU A 150 -72.00 -27.35 -6.92
CA LEU A 150 -72.39 -28.77 -6.83
C LEU A 150 -73.27 -29.05 -5.60
N GLU A 151 -72.98 -28.44 -4.45
CA GLU A 151 -73.81 -28.55 -3.24
C GLU A 151 -75.21 -27.93 -3.39
N ARG A 152 -75.36 -26.92 -4.24
CA ARG A 152 -76.65 -26.25 -4.49
C ARG A 152 -77.50 -26.94 -5.55
N GLY A 153 -76.89 -27.60 -6.52
CA GLY A 153 -77.61 -28.32 -7.59
C GLY A 153 -78.09 -29.72 -7.21
N THR A 154 -77.70 -30.22 -6.03
CA THR A 154 -78.06 -31.55 -5.50
C THR A 154 -79.18 -31.51 -4.44
N LYS A 155 -79.77 -30.34 -4.20
CA LYS A 155 -81.01 -30.16 -3.42
C LYS A 155 -82.17 -29.85 -4.36
#